data_AF-A0AAU0KYU4-F1
#
_entry.id   AF-A0AAU0KYU4-F1
#
_cell.length_a   1.000
_cell.length_b   1.000
_cell.length_c   1.000
_cell.angle_alpha   90.00
_cell.angle_beta   90.00
_cell.angle_gamma   90.00
#
_symmetry.space_group_name_H-M   'P 1'
#
loop_
_entity.id
_entity.type
_entity.pdbx_description
1 polymer ?
#
loop_
_entity_poly.entity_id
_entity_poly.type
_entity_poly.pdbx_seq_one_letter_code
_entity_poly.pdbx_strand_id
1 'polypeptide(L)' 'MQNHTTPLTGRNSLTQNKFTWRFLAISRTDRSAKPCSLSVVASNEREARKVLAPHFILSLSARLPVQGFNHV' A
#
# COMPACT_ATOMS: atom_id res chain seq x y z
N MET A 1 9.49 4.69 41.88
CA MET A 1 10.07 4.58 40.51
C MET A 1 8.94 4.15 39.59
N GLN A 2 8.35 5.09 38.84
CA GLN A 2 7.19 4.81 38.00
C GLN A 2 7.67 4.10 36.73
N ASN A 3 7.27 2.83 36.58
CA ASN A 3 7.55 2.04 35.39
C ASN A 3 6.64 2.55 34.27
N HIS A 4 7.21 3.36 33.39
CA HIS A 4 6.59 3.75 32.13
C HIS A 4 6.61 2.51 31.21
N THR A 5 5.60 1.68 31.30
CA THR A 5 5.41 0.59 30.34
C THR A 5 4.95 1.21 29.02
N THR A 6 5.92 1.53 28.15
CA THR A 6 5.65 1.81 26.74
C THR A 6 4.81 0.66 26.19
N PRO A 7 3.59 0.88 25.68
CA PRO A 7 2.89 -0.17 24.96
C PRO A 7 3.64 -0.36 23.65
N LEU A 8 4.58 -1.32 23.63
CA LEU A 8 5.03 -1.95 22.42
C LEU A 8 3.79 -2.62 21.84
N THR A 9 3.08 -1.87 20.99
CA THR A 9 2.03 -2.40 20.12
C THR A 9 2.73 -3.30 19.12
N GLY A 10 3.16 -4.46 19.63
CA GLY A 10 3.48 -5.64 18.87
C GLY A 10 2.21 -5.96 18.10
N ARG A 11 2.28 -5.72 16.80
CA ARG A 11 1.23 -6.07 15.84
C ARG A 11 1.23 -7.58 15.69
N ASN A 12 0.75 -8.27 16.70
CA ASN A 12 0.49 -9.70 16.67
C ASN A 12 -0.92 -9.90 16.06
N SER A 13 -1.19 -9.23 14.93
CA SER A 13 -2.50 -9.33 14.31
C SER A 13 -2.50 -10.62 13.49
N LEU A 14 -3.14 -11.65 14.02
CA LEU A 14 -3.55 -12.86 13.26
C LEU A 14 -4.47 -12.51 12.08
N THR A 15 -4.85 -11.24 11.93
CA THR A 15 -5.47 -10.64 10.76
C THR A 15 -4.42 -9.99 9.88
N GLN A 16 -4.32 -10.46 8.64
CA GLN A 16 -3.42 -9.90 7.65
C GLN A 16 -3.86 -8.46 7.31
N ASN A 17 -3.28 -7.45 7.98
CA ASN A 17 -3.62 -6.04 7.75
C ASN A 17 -3.46 -5.71 6.27
N LYS A 18 -4.59 -5.45 5.61
CA LYS A 18 -4.62 -5.01 4.21
C LYS A 18 -4.41 -3.51 4.17
N PHE A 19 -3.59 -3.07 3.23
CA PHE A 19 -3.31 -1.67 2.95
C PHE A 19 -3.68 -1.38 1.51
N THR A 20 -4.14 -0.17 1.26
CA THR A 20 -4.27 0.36 -0.09
C THR A 20 -2.90 0.88 -0.53
N TRP A 21 -2.28 0.17 -1.45
CA TRP A 21 -1.02 0.54 -2.09
C TRP A 21 -1.30 1.35 -3.33
N ARG A 22 -0.77 2.57 -3.39
CA ARG A 22 -0.94 3.46 -4.52
C ARG A 22 0.37 3.55 -5.30
N PHE A 23 0.28 3.37 -6.61
CA PHE A 23 1.39 3.44 -7.54
C PHE A 23 1.10 4.49 -8.60
N LEU A 24 2.15 5.21 -9.00
CA LEU A 24 2.18 5.85 -10.30
C LEU A 24 2.58 4.79 -11.32
N ALA A 25 1.73 4.60 -12.32
CA ALA A 25 1.86 3.57 -13.34
C ALA A 25 2.03 4.21 -14.71
N ILE A 26 2.97 3.67 -15.49
CA ILE A 26 3.19 4.02 -16.89
C ILE A 26 3.03 2.75 -17.71
N SER A 27 2.21 2.79 -18.76
CA SER A 27 1.98 1.61 -19.61
C SER A 27 3.27 1.18 -20.29
N ARG A 28 3.55 -0.13 -20.30
CA ARG A 28 4.70 -0.68 -21.03
C ARG A 28 4.46 -0.76 -22.53
N THR A 29 3.21 -0.94 -22.93
CA THR A 29 2.84 -1.15 -24.34
C THR A 29 2.64 0.18 -25.07
N ASP A 30 2.26 1.22 -24.35
CA ASP A 30 2.03 2.55 -24.92
C ASP A 30 3.00 3.56 -24.30
N ARG A 31 3.97 3.96 -25.12
CA ARG A 31 5.06 4.88 -24.74
C ARG A 31 4.59 6.33 -24.65
N SER A 32 3.43 6.66 -25.22
CA SER A 32 2.76 7.96 -25.13
C SER A 32 1.66 7.98 -24.05
N ALA A 33 1.43 6.86 -23.36
CA ALA A 33 0.47 6.79 -22.28
C ALA A 33 0.83 7.78 -21.17
N LYS A 34 -0.16 8.58 -20.77
CA LYS A 34 -0.02 9.47 -19.63
C LYS A 34 0.18 8.64 -18.36
N PRO A 35 1.10 9.03 -17.46
CA PRO A 35 1.20 8.40 -16.15
C PRO A 35 -0.16 8.44 -15.45
N CYS A 36 -0.60 7.30 -14.94
CA CYS A 36 -1.85 7.17 -14.22
C CYS A 36 -1.61 6.69 -12.80
N SER A 37 -2.56 6.98 -11.91
CA SER A 37 -2.45 6.55 -10.52
C SER A 37 -3.34 5.33 -10.30
N LEU A 38 -2.74 4.21 -9.89
CA LEU A 38 -3.42 2.95 -9.63
C LEU A 38 -3.34 2.62 -8.14
N SER A 39 -4.43 2.09 -7.58
CA SER A 39 -4.50 1.69 -6.18
C SER A 39 -4.90 0.22 -6.09
N VAL A 40 -4.19 -0.56 -5.28
CA VAL A 40 -4.46 -1.98 -5.05
C VAL A 40 -4.47 -2.27 -3.57
N VAL A 41 -5.52 -2.93 -3.09
CA VAL A 41 -5.59 -3.41 -1.72
C VAL A 41 -4.81 -4.72 -1.63
N ALA A 42 -3.71 -4.71 -0.88
CA ALA A 42 -2.91 -5.89 -0.63
C ALA A 42 -2.29 -5.84 0.75
N SER A 43 -1.84 -7.00 1.22
CA SER A 43 -1.24 -7.13 2.53
C SER A 43 0.19 -6.64 2.58
N ASN A 44 0.91 -6.78 1.46
CA ASN A 44 2.26 -6.28 1.28
C ASN A 44 2.41 -5.63 -0.11
N GLU A 45 3.44 -4.80 -0.24
CA GLU A 45 3.73 -4.07 -1.47
C GLU A 45 4.04 -4.99 -2.65
N ARG A 46 4.68 -6.13 -2.37
CA ARG A 46 5.11 -7.09 -3.39
C ARG A 46 3.91 -7.72 -4.08
N GLU A 47 2.89 -8.12 -3.33
CA GLU A 47 1.63 -8.61 -3.88
C GLU A 47 0.91 -7.54 -4.68
N ALA A 48 0.80 -6.32 -4.16
CA ALA A 48 0.19 -5.22 -4.90
C ALA A 48 0.91 -4.96 -6.23
N ARG A 49 2.24 -4.95 -6.21
CA ARG A 49 3.08 -4.79 -7.40
C ARG A 49 2.90 -5.94 -8.38
N LYS A 50 2.86 -7.19 -7.93
CA LYS A 50 2.70 -8.37 -8.80
C LYS A 50 1.45 -8.29 -9.67
N VAL A 51 0.36 -7.73 -9.16
CA VAL A 51 -0.89 -7.56 -9.91
C VAL A 51 -0.72 -6.61 -11.11
N LEU A 52 0.08 -5.56 -10.94
CA LEU A 52 0.19 -4.47 -11.93
C LEU A 52 1.46 -4.55 -12.79
N ALA A 53 2.53 -5.17 -12.30
CA ALA A 53 3.84 -5.24 -12.95
C ALA A 53 3.88 -5.89 -14.35
N PRO A 54 2.97 -6.83 -14.71
CA PRO A 54 2.95 -7.36 -16.07
C PRO A 54 2.69 -6.30 -17.13
N HIS A 55 1.88 -5.29 -16.81
CA HIS A 55 1.38 -4.30 -17.78
C HIS A 55 2.02 -2.92 -17.62
N PHE A 56 2.48 -2.59 -16.41
CA PHE A 56 2.91 -1.24 -16.07
C PHE A 56 4.32 -1.21 -15.49
N ILE A 57 5.02 -0.11 -15.75
CA ILE A 57 6.17 0.33 -14.94
C ILE A 57 5.60 1.09 -13.74
N LEU A 58 6.01 0.73 -12.52
CA LEU A 58 5.39 1.18 -11.29
C LEU A 58 6.39 1.91 -10.40
N SER A 59 6.01 3.10 -9.95
CA SER A 59 6.66 3.81 -8.84
C SER A 59 5.71 3.86 -7.65
N LEU A 60 6.18 3.44 -6.48
CA LEU A 60 5.38 3.52 -5.25
C LEU A 60 5.10 4.99 -4.92
N SER A 61 3.83 5.33 -4.65
CA SER A 61 3.42 6.69 -4.31
C SER A 61 2.86 6.79 -2.89
N ALA A 62 2.12 5.78 -2.41
CA ALA A 62 1.61 5.80 -1.04
C ALA A 62 1.24 4.40 -0.52
N ARG A 63 1.18 4.27 0.81
CA ARG A 63 0.56 3.15 1.54
C ARG A 63 -0.46 3.72 2.52
N LEU A 64 -1.72 3.39 2.31
CA LEU A 64 -2.84 3.87 3.12
C LEU A 64 -3.49 2.70 3.86
N PRO A 65 -3.86 2.84 5.15
CA PRO A 65 -4.66 1.82 5.83
C PRO A 65 -6.06 1.73 5.17
N VAL A 66 -6.59 0.51 5.00
CA VAL A 66 -7.93 0.30 4.40
C VAL A 66 -9.04 0.79 5.34
N GLN A 67 -8.80 0.75 6.65
CA GLN A 67 -9.66 1.40 7.62
C GLN A 67 -9.29 2.88 7.64
N GLY A 68 -10.02 3.67 6.86
CA GLY A 68 -9.96 5.12 6.94
C GLY A 68 -10.27 5.53 8.37
N PHE A 69 -9.42 6.37 8.96
CA PHE A 69 -9.84 7.14 10.12
C PHE A 69 -10.95 8.07 9.62
N ASN A 70 -12.21 7.68 9.81
CA ASN A 70 -13.31 8.64 9.83
C ASN A 70 -13.05 9.51 11.06
N HIS A 71 -12.34 10.62 10.86
CA HIS A 71 -12.35 11.67 11.85
C HIS A 71 -13.67 12.40 11.66
N VAL A 72 -14.59 12.16 12.61
CA VAL A 72 -15.82 12.94 12.79
C VAL A 72 -15.45 14.31 13.35
#